data_AF-A0A369XYY0-F1
#
_entry.id   AF-A0A369XYY0-F1
#
_cell.length_a   1.000
_cell.length_b   1.000
_cell.length_c   1.000
_cell.angle_alpha   90.00
_cell.angle_beta   90.00
_cell.angle_gamma   90.00
#
_symmetry.space_group_name_H-M   'P 1'
#
loop_
_entity.id
_entity.type
_entity.pdbx_description
1 polymer ?
#
loop_
_entity_poly.entity_id
_entity_poly.type
_entity_poly.pdbx_seq_one_letter_code
_entity_poly.pdbx_strand_id
1 'polypeptide(L)'
;MKKKHLILGAILLGILGLFILFPKKEEVVIKSREEIIKIEKEKKLQEDLKEAKKELEETVKRNKAMIKEMEEKEIEEEKALEEIKKEILSEIDEVKRSEKLDGLLEEIDKYKYSREFSIPALVELKGKLPETEIRKINERLYKLYRSTDEFDKAEKIEKELNGGGNIDGEDDKKEL
;
A
#
# COMPACT_ATOMS: atom_id res chain seq x y z
N MET A 1 72.84 -66.70 -17.59
CA MET A 1 71.37 -66.47 -17.72
C MET A 1 70.90 -65.17 -17.04
N LYS A 2 71.62 -64.03 -17.15
CA LYS A 2 71.27 -62.80 -16.39
C LYS A 2 70.74 -61.63 -17.23
N LYS A 3 70.99 -61.59 -18.55
CA LYS A 3 70.58 -60.46 -19.42
C LYS A 3 69.12 -60.51 -19.90
N LYS A 4 68.53 -61.71 -20.06
CA LYS A 4 67.14 -61.86 -20.56
C LYS A 4 66.08 -61.39 -19.56
N HIS A 5 66.32 -61.57 -18.26
CA HIS A 5 65.39 -61.12 -17.20
C HIS A 5 65.42 -59.60 -16.98
N LEU A 6 66.55 -58.95 -17.27
CA LEU A 6 66.70 -57.49 -17.19
C LEU A 6 65.88 -56.78 -18.28
N ILE A 7 65.88 -57.33 -19.50
CA ILE A 7 65.08 -56.80 -20.62
C ILE A 7 63.59 -57.02 -20.35
N LEU A 8 63.21 -58.20 -19.84
CA LEU A 8 61.81 -58.46 -19.46
C LEU A 8 61.33 -57.51 -18.35
N GLY A 9 62.18 -57.22 -17.35
CA GLY A 9 61.86 -56.28 -16.28
C GLY A 9 61.66 -54.85 -16.77
N ALA A 10 62.47 -54.40 -17.74
CA ALA A 10 62.34 -53.07 -18.35
C ALA A 10 61.06 -52.94 -19.19
N ILE A 11 60.68 -54.00 -19.91
CA ILE A 11 59.43 -54.03 -20.68
C ILE A 11 58.21 -54.00 -19.75
N LEU A 12 58.24 -54.79 -18.67
CA LEU A 12 57.18 -54.80 -17.66
C LEU A 12 57.02 -53.44 -16.96
N LEU A 13 58.12 -52.77 -16.62
CA LEU A 13 58.08 -51.42 -16.06
C LEU A 13 57.56 -50.37 -17.06
N GLY A 14 57.89 -50.51 -18.34
CA GLY A 14 57.36 -49.64 -19.41
C GLY A 14 55.85 -49.79 -19.58
N ILE A 15 55.32 -51.02 -19.51
CA ILE A 15 53.87 -51.29 -19.58
C ILE A 15 53.17 -50.80 -18.31
N LEU A 16 53.79 -50.96 -17.14
CA LEU A 16 53.25 -50.45 -15.87
C LEU A 16 53.19 -48.92 -15.86
N GLY A 17 54.24 -48.26 -16.39
CA GLY A 17 54.29 -46.80 -16.56
C GLY A 17 53.20 -46.28 -17.50
N LEU A 18 52.92 -46.99 -18.60
CA LEU A 18 51.79 -46.70 -19.47
C LEU A 18 50.45 -46.82 -18.74
N PHE A 19 50.27 -47.80 -17.86
CA PHE A 19 49.05 -47.93 -17.06
C PHE A 19 48.85 -46.81 -16.01
N ILE A 20 49.93 -46.26 -15.46
CA ILE A 20 49.89 -45.17 -14.48
C ILE A 20 49.72 -43.80 -15.18
N LEU A 21 50.31 -43.61 -16.36
CA LEU A 21 50.26 -42.37 -17.13
C LEU A 21 49.07 -42.27 -18.09
N PHE A 22 48.40 -43.39 -18.42
CA PHE A 22 47.10 -43.31 -19.08
C PHE A 22 46.10 -42.70 -18.08
N PRO A 23 45.56 -41.51 -18.37
CA PRO A 23 44.67 -40.84 -17.43
C PRO A 23 43.47 -41.76 -17.21
N LYS A 24 43.03 -41.87 -15.94
CA LYS A 24 41.69 -42.34 -15.59
C LYS A 24 40.75 -41.77 -16.64
N LYS A 25 40.14 -42.63 -17.46
CA LYS A 25 39.08 -42.21 -18.37
C LYS A 25 38.12 -41.41 -17.49
N GLU A 26 37.99 -40.12 -17.78
CA GLU A 26 36.88 -39.35 -17.25
C GLU A 26 35.64 -40.17 -17.55
N GLU A 27 34.90 -40.58 -16.52
CA GLU A 27 33.57 -41.12 -16.73
C GLU A 27 32.79 -39.98 -17.38
N VAL A 28 32.72 -40.02 -18.71
CA VAL A 28 31.77 -39.21 -19.47
C VAL A 28 30.41 -39.73 -19.01
N VAL A 29 29.80 -39.01 -18.07
CA VAL A 29 28.42 -39.26 -17.65
C VAL A 29 27.54 -38.96 -18.85
N ILE A 30 27.29 -39.97 -19.69
CA ILE A 30 26.37 -39.88 -20.82
C ILE A 30 24.97 -39.83 -20.21
N LYS A 31 24.49 -38.61 -19.98
CA LYS A 31 23.13 -38.38 -19.49
C LYS A 31 22.12 -38.90 -20.49
N SER A 32 21.08 -39.57 -20.00
CA SER A 32 20.00 -40.06 -20.88
C SER A 32 19.25 -38.87 -21.50
N ARG A 33 18.56 -39.09 -22.64
CA ARG A 33 17.73 -38.03 -23.24
C ARG A 33 16.68 -37.49 -22.25
N GLU A 34 16.16 -38.34 -21.37
CA GLU A 34 15.20 -37.95 -20.33
C GLU A 34 15.84 -37.05 -19.26
N GLU A 35 17.09 -37.34 -18.84
CA GLU A 35 17.84 -36.51 -17.90
C GLU A 35 18.20 -35.15 -18.49
N ILE A 36 18.57 -35.09 -19.77
CA ILE A 36 18.86 -33.83 -20.47
C ILE A 36 17.61 -32.94 -20.50
N ILE A 37 16.46 -33.49 -20.89
CA ILE A 37 15.18 -32.76 -20.93
C ILE A 37 14.78 -32.28 -19.52
N LYS A 38 15.00 -33.11 -18.49
CA LYS A 38 14.70 -32.73 -17.11
C LYS A 38 15.56 -31.55 -16.65
N ILE A 39 16.86 -31.57 -16.93
CA ILE A 39 17.79 -30.47 -16.61
C ILE A 39 17.41 -29.19 -17.37
N GLU A 40 17.02 -29.30 -18.63
CA GLU A 40 16.63 -28.15 -19.45
C GLU A 40 15.32 -27.52 -18.95
N LYS A 41 14.34 -28.33 -18.54
CA LYS A 41 13.13 -27.86 -17.86
C LYS A 41 13.44 -27.20 -16.52
N GLU A 42 14.33 -27.78 -15.71
CA GLU A 42 14.74 -27.20 -14.42
C GLU A 42 15.46 -25.85 -14.61
N LYS A 43 16.33 -25.73 -15.62
CA LYS A 43 17.00 -24.47 -15.97
C LYS A 43 16.00 -23.40 -16.40
N LYS A 44 15.07 -23.75 -17.30
CA LYS A 44 14.02 -22.81 -17.74
C LYS A 44 13.17 -22.35 -16.57
N LEU A 45 12.78 -23.27 -15.68
CA LEU A 45 12.00 -22.95 -14.50
C LEU A 45 12.77 -22.07 -13.51
N GLN A 46 14.09 -22.21 -13.40
CA GLN A 46 14.94 -21.30 -12.63
C GLN A 46 15.05 -19.90 -13.25
N GLU A 47 15.13 -19.81 -14.59
CA GLU A 47 15.12 -18.53 -15.31
C GLU A 47 13.79 -17.80 -15.14
N ASP A 48 12.67 -18.50 -15.35
CA ASP A 48 11.31 -17.97 -15.16
C ASP A 48 11.10 -17.49 -13.71
N LEU A 49 11.57 -18.25 -12.70
CA LEU A 49 11.52 -17.85 -11.30
C LEU A 49 12.36 -16.61 -10.99
N LYS A 50 13.52 -16.48 -11.64
CA LYS A 50 14.40 -15.32 -11.47
C LYS A 50 13.78 -14.06 -12.07
N GLU A 51 13.16 -14.18 -13.23
CA GLU A 51 12.44 -13.08 -13.88
C GLU A 51 11.22 -12.66 -13.06
N ALA A 52 10.37 -13.60 -12.66
CA ALA A 52 9.21 -13.33 -11.81
C ALA A 52 9.60 -12.67 -10.48
N LYS A 53 10.70 -13.11 -9.85
CA LYS A 53 11.21 -12.48 -8.64
C LYS A 53 11.61 -11.03 -8.87
N LYS A 54 12.25 -10.73 -10.00
CA LYS A 54 12.66 -9.37 -10.36
C LYS A 54 11.45 -8.46 -10.60
N GLU A 55 10.45 -8.94 -11.34
CA GLU A 55 9.20 -8.19 -11.57
C GLU A 55 8.43 -7.90 -10.27
N LEU A 56 8.41 -8.87 -9.35
CA LEU A 56 7.82 -8.71 -8.03
C LEU A 56 8.57 -7.65 -7.22
N GLU A 57 9.91 -7.69 -7.19
CA GLU A 57 10.74 -6.69 -6.52
C GLU A 57 10.50 -5.28 -7.07
N GLU A 58 10.39 -5.14 -8.39
CA GLU A 58 10.08 -3.86 -9.06
C GLU A 58 8.67 -3.37 -8.71
N THR A 59 7.69 -4.26 -8.66
CA THR A 59 6.31 -3.93 -8.29
C THR A 59 6.20 -3.53 -6.82
N VAL A 60 6.86 -4.26 -5.91
CA VAL A 60 6.94 -3.88 -4.49
C VAL A 60 7.58 -2.51 -4.33
N LYS A 61 8.66 -2.21 -5.08
CA LYS A 61 9.30 -0.90 -5.04
C LYS A 61 8.38 0.21 -5.51
N ARG A 62 7.64 0.01 -6.61
CA ARG A 62 6.63 0.97 -7.11
C ARG A 62 5.51 1.19 -6.11
N ASN A 63 4.94 0.12 -5.56
CA ASN A 63 3.87 0.23 -4.58
C ASN A 63 4.33 0.95 -3.31
N LYS A 64 5.55 0.67 -2.84
CA LYS A 64 6.13 1.37 -1.69
C LYS A 64 6.32 2.87 -1.95
N ALA A 65 6.73 3.25 -3.16
CA ALA A 65 6.84 4.66 -3.54
C ALA A 65 5.46 5.33 -3.58
N MET A 66 4.46 4.68 -4.18
CA MET A 66 3.09 5.21 -4.24
C MET A 66 2.48 5.38 -2.84
N ILE A 67 2.66 4.42 -1.94
CA ILE A 67 2.19 4.54 -0.55
C ILE A 67 2.84 5.75 0.13
N LYS A 68 4.15 5.93 -0.03
CA LYS A 68 4.86 7.08 0.56
C LYS A 68 4.36 8.42 0.01
N GLU A 69 4.10 8.49 -1.30
CA GLU A 69 3.52 9.70 -1.92
C GLU A 69 2.09 9.98 -1.42
N MET A 70 1.30 8.93 -1.14
CA MET A 70 -0.04 9.08 -0.55
C MET A 70 0.05 9.57 0.89
N GLU A 71 0.91 8.97 1.71
CA GLU A 71 1.15 9.40 3.10
C GLU A 71 1.62 10.86 3.18
N GLU A 72 2.52 11.27 2.28
CA GLU A 72 2.98 12.67 2.21
C GLU A 72 1.84 13.63 1.86
N LYS A 73 0.98 13.26 0.90
CA LYS A 73 -0.20 14.05 0.54
C LYS A 73 -1.21 14.14 1.68
N GLU A 74 -1.47 13.05 2.39
CA GLU A 74 -2.39 13.04 3.53
C GLU A 74 -1.92 14.01 4.62
N ILE A 75 -0.62 14.03 4.92
CA ILE A 75 -0.03 14.98 5.89
C ILE A 75 -0.16 16.43 5.41
N GLU A 76 0.04 16.69 4.11
CA GLU A 76 -0.12 18.03 3.54
C GLU A 76 -1.59 18.50 3.57
N GLU A 77 -2.52 17.60 3.24
CA GLU A 77 -3.96 17.85 3.30
C GLU A 77 -4.40 18.17 4.73
N GLU A 78 -4.00 17.36 5.72
CA GLU A 78 -4.32 17.59 7.13
C GLU A 78 -3.84 18.97 7.59
N LYS A 79 -2.60 19.33 7.28
CA LYS A 79 -2.03 20.64 7.64
C LYS A 79 -2.77 21.80 6.98
N ALA A 80 -3.03 21.72 5.68
CA ALA A 80 -3.72 22.77 4.94
C ALA A 80 -5.13 22.99 5.49
N LEU A 81 -5.85 21.90 5.78
CA LEU A 81 -7.19 21.96 6.36
C LEU A 81 -7.17 22.57 7.77
N GLU A 82 -6.18 22.22 8.59
CA GLU A 82 -5.98 22.78 9.93
C GLU A 82 -5.68 24.28 9.89
N GLU A 83 -4.88 24.73 8.92
CA GLU A 83 -4.58 26.15 8.71
C GLU A 83 -5.85 26.93 8.31
N ILE A 84 -6.59 26.45 7.31
CA ILE A 84 -7.85 27.08 6.88
C ILE A 84 -8.85 27.13 8.03
N LYS A 85 -8.98 26.05 8.81
CA LYS A 85 -9.85 26.00 9.98
C LYS A 85 -9.48 27.09 10.99
N LYS A 86 -8.19 27.26 11.30
CA LYS A 86 -7.71 28.33 12.20
C LYS A 86 -7.99 29.72 11.64
N GLU A 87 -7.82 29.91 10.33
CA GLU A 87 -8.12 31.19 9.67
C GLU A 87 -9.61 31.55 9.71
N ILE A 88 -10.51 30.57 9.60
CA ILE A 88 -11.95 30.77 9.75
C ILE A 88 -12.28 31.12 11.20
N LEU A 89 -11.77 30.36 12.16
CA LEU A 89 -12.06 30.57 13.59
C LEU A 89 -11.50 31.88 14.15
N SER A 90 -10.40 32.38 13.58
CA SER A 90 -9.79 33.65 13.99
C SER A 90 -10.36 34.87 13.26
N GLU A 91 -11.20 34.67 12.24
CA GLU A 91 -11.80 35.77 11.48
C GLU A 91 -12.95 36.42 12.24
N ILE A 92 -12.78 37.72 12.53
CA ILE A 92 -13.73 38.52 13.30
C ILE A 92 -14.83 39.05 12.38
N ASP A 93 -14.48 39.39 11.13
CA ASP A 93 -15.43 39.89 10.13
C ASP A 93 -16.34 38.76 9.63
N GLU A 94 -17.62 38.84 9.96
CA GLU A 94 -18.61 37.80 9.63
C GLU A 94 -18.72 37.54 8.12
N VAL A 95 -18.60 38.58 7.30
CA VAL A 95 -18.69 38.44 5.84
C VAL A 95 -17.49 37.66 5.33
N LYS A 96 -16.28 38.06 5.73
CA LYS A 96 -15.05 37.36 5.34
C LYS A 96 -14.98 35.95 5.88
N ARG A 97 -15.46 35.72 7.11
CA ARG A 97 -15.52 34.39 7.70
C ARG A 97 -16.44 33.48 6.89
N SER A 98 -17.62 33.98 6.52
CA SER A 98 -18.53 33.23 5.63
C SER A 98 -17.89 32.96 4.27
N GLU A 99 -17.19 33.92 3.67
CA GLU A 99 -16.50 33.71 2.38
C GLU A 99 -15.41 32.63 2.48
N LYS A 100 -14.60 32.65 3.55
CA LYS A 100 -13.60 31.61 3.81
C LYS A 100 -14.23 30.24 4.04
N LEU A 101 -15.34 30.18 4.79
CA LEU A 101 -16.09 28.96 5.00
C LEU A 101 -16.66 28.42 3.68
N ASP A 102 -17.28 29.28 2.85
CA ASP A 102 -17.81 28.89 1.55
C ASP A 102 -16.69 28.36 0.64
N GLY A 103 -15.52 29.01 0.65
CA GLY A 103 -14.31 28.53 -0.03
C GLY A 103 -13.86 27.14 0.43
N LEU A 104 -13.82 26.90 1.75
CA LEU A 104 -13.50 25.58 2.31
C LEU A 104 -14.51 24.51 1.84
N LEU A 105 -15.81 24.82 1.91
CA LEU A 105 -16.86 23.88 1.51
C LEU A 105 -16.75 23.53 0.02
N GLU A 106 -16.45 24.51 -0.85
CA GLU A 106 -16.18 24.27 -2.27
C GLU A 106 -14.94 23.39 -2.50
N GLU A 107 -13.86 23.59 -1.75
CA GLU A 107 -12.65 22.78 -1.88
C GLU A 107 -12.92 21.33 -1.46
N ILE A 108 -13.70 21.11 -0.40
CA ILE A 108 -14.16 19.78 0.01
C ILE A 108 -15.09 19.16 -1.06
N ASP A 109 -15.91 19.94 -1.76
CA ASP A 109 -16.73 19.47 -2.90
C ASP A 109 -15.89 19.07 -4.12
N LYS A 110 -14.79 19.77 -4.37
CA LYS A 110 -13.84 19.47 -5.46
C LYS A 110 -12.94 18.25 -5.15
N TYR A 111 -13.20 17.52 -4.06
CA TYR A 111 -12.39 16.40 -3.59
C TYR A 111 -10.92 16.77 -3.35
N LYS A 112 -10.63 18.03 -3.01
CA LYS A 112 -9.28 18.49 -2.72
C LYS A 112 -8.75 17.94 -1.39
N TYR A 113 -9.65 17.66 -0.45
CA TYR A 113 -9.32 17.12 0.86
C TYR A 113 -10.01 15.79 1.08
N SER A 114 -9.29 14.85 1.68
CA SER A 114 -9.84 13.57 2.09
C SER A 114 -11.01 13.74 3.07
N ARG A 115 -11.95 12.79 3.04
CA ARG A 115 -13.09 12.79 3.96
C ARG A 115 -12.66 12.58 5.41
N GLU A 116 -11.58 11.83 5.60
CA GLU A 116 -11.00 11.50 6.91
C GLU A 116 -10.60 12.76 7.67
N PHE A 117 -10.07 13.78 6.97
CA PHE A 117 -9.72 15.06 7.59
C PHE A 117 -10.87 16.08 7.51
N SER A 118 -11.60 16.10 6.38
CA SER A 118 -12.69 17.07 6.16
C SER A 118 -13.82 16.95 7.18
N ILE A 119 -14.26 15.73 7.50
CA ILE A 119 -15.40 15.52 8.41
C ILE A 119 -15.07 16.03 9.83
N PRO A 120 -13.96 15.63 10.48
CA PRO A 120 -13.57 16.16 11.78
C PRO A 120 -13.46 17.69 11.81
N ALA A 121 -12.85 18.31 10.79
CA ALA A 121 -12.72 19.76 10.74
C ALA A 121 -14.08 20.47 10.67
N LEU A 122 -15.00 19.96 9.84
CA LEU A 122 -16.36 20.49 9.75
C LEU A 122 -17.13 20.32 11.07
N VAL A 123 -17.00 19.18 11.75
CA VAL A 123 -17.62 18.95 13.06
C VAL A 123 -17.08 19.94 14.11
N GLU A 124 -15.78 20.23 14.08
CA GLU A 124 -15.20 21.20 15.01
C GLU A 124 -15.64 22.63 14.71
N LEU A 125 -15.66 23.03 13.42
CA LEU A 125 -16.15 24.34 13.00
C LEU A 125 -17.61 24.54 13.40
N LYS A 126 -18.45 23.51 13.20
CA LYS A 126 -19.85 23.51 13.64
C LYS A 126 -20.00 23.85 15.13
N GLY A 127 -19.12 23.35 15.99
CA GLY A 127 -19.20 23.61 17.44
C GLY A 127 -18.78 25.02 17.86
N LYS A 128 -18.23 25.83 16.95
CA LYS A 128 -17.58 27.12 17.26
C LYS A 128 -18.13 28.31 16.47
N LEU A 129 -18.87 28.04 15.39
CA LEU A 129 -19.41 29.06 14.49
C LEU A 129 -20.89 29.39 14.78
N PRO A 130 -21.40 30.55 14.36
CA PRO A 130 -22.80 30.92 14.54
C PRO A 130 -23.77 30.04 13.75
N GLU A 131 -25.04 30.02 14.17
CA GLU A 131 -26.13 29.18 13.63
C GLU A 131 -26.26 29.24 12.09
N THR A 132 -26.07 30.43 11.50
CA THR A 132 -26.15 30.65 10.05
C THR A 132 -25.07 29.88 9.29
N GLU A 133 -23.87 29.80 9.84
CA GLU A 133 -22.73 29.07 9.28
C GLU A 133 -22.84 27.57 9.62
N ILE A 134 -23.32 27.23 10.83
CA ILE A 134 -23.63 25.86 11.25
C ILE A 134 -24.55 25.17 10.24
N ARG A 135 -25.59 25.87 9.77
CA ARG A 135 -26.52 25.31 8.79
C ARG A 135 -25.80 24.88 7.50
N LYS A 136 -24.93 25.73 6.95
CA LYS A 136 -24.13 25.40 5.75
C LYS A 136 -23.25 24.17 6.00
N ILE A 137 -22.60 24.13 7.16
CA ILE A 137 -21.76 23.00 7.57
C ILE A 137 -22.57 21.72 7.69
N ASN A 138 -23.74 21.77 8.31
CA ASN A 138 -24.65 20.63 8.45
C ASN A 138 -25.13 20.12 7.09
N GLU A 139 -25.50 20.99 6.16
CA GLU A 139 -25.86 20.58 4.78
C GLU A 139 -24.71 19.80 4.11
N ARG A 140 -23.46 20.21 4.34
CA ARG A 140 -22.29 19.50 3.80
C ARG A 140 -22.01 18.19 4.54
N LEU A 141 -22.05 18.19 5.87
CA LEU A 141 -21.87 16.98 6.69
C LEU A 141 -22.91 15.91 6.35
N TYR A 142 -24.16 16.29 6.12
CA TYR A 142 -25.21 15.37 5.67
C TYR A 142 -24.82 14.63 4.39
N LYS A 143 -24.36 15.37 3.37
CA LYS A 143 -23.92 14.80 2.09
C LYS A 143 -22.72 13.87 2.26
N LEU A 144 -21.75 14.28 3.08
CA LEU A 144 -20.56 13.47 3.37
C LEU A 144 -20.94 12.16 4.05
N TYR A 145 -21.73 12.19 5.13
CA TYR A 145 -22.17 11.00 5.87
C TYR A 145 -23.05 10.07 5.03
N ARG A 146 -23.96 10.61 4.20
CA ARG A 146 -24.76 9.82 3.25
C ARG A 146 -23.90 9.05 2.25
N SER A 147 -22.70 9.56 1.95
CA SER A 147 -21.78 8.96 0.99
C SER A 147 -20.75 8.02 1.62
N THR A 148 -20.72 7.89 2.94
CA THR A 148 -19.82 7.00 3.72
C THR A 148 -20.57 5.88 4.45
N ASP A 149 -21.84 5.65 4.10
CA ASP A 149 -22.74 4.70 4.77
C ASP A 149 -22.95 4.95 6.27
N GLU A 150 -22.60 6.16 6.76
CA GLU A 150 -22.80 6.59 8.15
C GLU A 150 -24.22 7.18 8.32
N PHE A 151 -25.24 6.37 8.01
CA PHE A 151 -26.64 6.82 7.93
C PHE A 151 -27.17 7.41 9.24
N ASP A 152 -26.81 6.84 10.40
CA ASP A 152 -27.25 7.33 11.71
C ASP A 152 -26.78 8.77 11.95
N LYS A 153 -25.54 9.09 11.54
CA LYS A 153 -24.99 10.44 11.64
C LYS A 153 -25.66 11.38 10.65
N ALA A 154 -25.93 10.92 9.42
CA ALA A 154 -26.66 11.69 8.43
C ALA A 154 -28.09 12.03 8.91
N GLU A 155 -28.82 11.07 9.46
CA GLU A 155 -30.19 11.29 9.98
C GLU A 155 -30.20 12.29 11.14
N LYS A 156 -29.20 12.23 12.03
CA LYS A 156 -29.05 13.22 13.10
C LYS A 156 -28.86 14.63 12.54
N ILE A 157 -27.99 14.80 11.55
CA ILE A 157 -27.76 16.10 10.89
C ILE A 157 -29.02 16.57 10.15
N GLU A 158 -29.77 15.67 9.51
CA GLU A 158 -31.04 15.98 8.84
C GLU A 158 -32.10 16.50 9.82
N LYS A 159 -32.19 15.91 11.02
CA LYS A 159 -33.08 16.40 12.09
C LYS A 159 -32.70 17.82 12.53
N GLU A 160 -31.42 18.07 12.75
CA GLU A 160 -30.91 19.40 13.11
C GLU A 160 -31.20 20.44 12.02
N LEU A 161 -31.02 20.10 10.73
CA LEU A 161 -31.33 20.99 9.59
C LEU A 161 -32.81 21.36 9.50
N ASN A 162 -33.70 20.45 9.88
CA ASN A 162 -35.14 20.66 9.86
C ASN A 162 -35.67 21.38 11.11
N GLY A 163 -34.80 21.95 11.94
CA GLY A 163 -35.18 22.65 13.17
C GLY A 163 -35.58 21.72 14.31
N GLY A 164 -35.35 20.41 14.17
CA GLY A 164 -35.51 19.41 15.21
C GLY A 164 -34.28 19.33 16.12
N GLY A 165 -33.96 20.43 16.81
CA GLY A 165 -32.97 20.42 17.89
C GLY A 165 -33.59 19.87 19.18
N ASN A 166 -33.06 18.75 19.66
CA ASN A 166 -33.39 18.02 20.89
C ASN A 166 -34.88 17.68 21.12
N ILE A 167 -35.28 16.46 20.74
CA ILE A 167 -36.16 15.68 21.63
C ILE A 167 -35.21 14.87 22.52
N ASP A 168 -34.76 15.50 23.60
CA ASP A 168 -34.42 14.75 24.81
C ASP A 168 -35.73 14.08 25.26
N GLY A 169 -35.88 12.80 24.93
CA GLY A 169 -37.13 12.05 25.14
C GLY A 169 -36.98 10.54 24.98
N GLU A 170 -35.79 10.01 25.25
CA GLU A 170 -35.62 8.61 25.69
C GLU A 170 -35.36 8.60 27.20
N ASP A 171 -36.31 9.15 27.97
CA ASP A 171 -36.60 8.64 29.30
C ASP A 171 -38.06 8.17 29.30
N ASP A 172 -38.29 7.02 29.91
CA ASP A 172 -39.55 6.29 30.08
C ASP A 172 -40.02 5.41 28.92
N LYS A 173 -39.30 4.30 28.70
CA LYS A 173 -39.99 3.01 28.74
C LYS A 173 -39.76 2.35 30.10
N LYS A 174 -40.67 2.66 31.00
CA LYS A 174 -41.00 1.89 32.21
C LYS A 174 -41.12 0.41 31.83
N GLU A 175 -40.25 -0.42 32.37
CA GLU A 175 -40.62 -1.81 32.63
C GLU A 175 -41.46 -1.82 33.91
N LEU A 176 -42.72 -2.22 33.74
CA LEU A 176 -43.67 -2.58 34.79
C LEU A 176 -43.26 -3.91 35.43
#